data_AF-A0A831PQH2-F1
#
_entry.id   AF-A0A831PQH2-F1
#
_cell.length_a   1.000
_cell.length_b   1.000
_cell.length_c   1.000
_cell.angle_alpha   90.00
_cell.angle_beta   90.00
_cell.angle_gamma   90.00
#
_symmetry.space_group_name_H-M   'P 1'
#
loop_
_entity.id
_entity.type
_entity.pdbx_description
1 polymer ?
#
loop_
_entity_poly.entity_id
_entity_poly.type
_entity_poly.pdbx_seq_one_letter_code
_entity_poly.pdbx_strand_id
1 'polypeptide(L)' 'GKKLAFISQEMGREINTLGSKAYEPNIQRLVVQMKDHLERIKEQLLNVL' A
#
# COMPACT_ATOMS: atom_id res chain seq x y z
N GLY A 1 1.87 -15.65 8.23
CA GLY A 1 2.75 -14.47 8.22
C GLY A 1 3.43 -14.20 6.89
N LYS A 2 4.44 -14.99 6.52
CA LYS A 2 5.38 -14.68 5.41
C LYS A 2 4.75 -14.40 4.03
N LYS A 3 3.72 -15.16 3.64
CA LYS A 3 3.00 -14.95 2.36
C LYS A 3 2.23 -13.62 2.32
N LEU A 4 1.58 -13.25 3.43
CA LEU A 4 0.85 -11.98 3.52
C LEU A 4 1.79 -10.78 3.59
N ALA A 5 2.95 -10.93 4.25
CA ALA A 5 4.00 -9.92 4.24
C ALA A 5 4.52 -9.67 2.81
N PHE A 6 4.76 -10.73 2.03
CA PHE A 6 5.13 -10.61 0.61
C PHE A 6 4.06 -9.88 -0.21
N ILE A 7 2.79 -10.25 -0.05
CA ILE A 7 1.68 -9.59 -0.77
C ILE A 7 1.59 -8.10 -0.41
N SER A 8 1.70 -7.75 0.88
CA SER A 8 1.71 -6.36 1.35
C SER A 8 2.86 -5.56 0.72
N GLN A 9 4.04 -6.18 0.59
CA GLN A 9 5.17 -5.56 -0.09
C GLN A 9 4.88 -5.28 -1.57
N GLU A 10 4.33 -6.26 -2.30
CA GLU A 10 4.02 -6.09 -3.73
C GLU A 10 2.90 -5.07 -3.95
N MET A 11 1.89 -5.01 -3.08
CA MET A 11 0.89 -3.93 -3.10
C MET A 11 1.54 -2.54 -2.96
N GLY A 12 2.56 -2.42 -2.11
CA GLY A 12 3.33 -1.17 -1.97
C GLY A 12 4.06 -0.77 -3.26
N ARG A 13 4.58 -1.74 -4.03
CA ARG A 13 5.23 -1.46 -5.33
C ARG A 13 4.23 -0.92 -6.35
N GLU A 14 3.03 -1.52 -6.41
CA GLU A 14 1.99 -1.08 -7.33
C GLU A 14 1.45 0.31 -6.97
N ILE A 15 1.20 0.58 -5.68
CA ILE A 15 0.76 1.91 -5.22
C ILE A 15 1.79 2.99 -5.58
N ASN A 16 3.09 2.70 -5.45
CA ASN A 16 4.15 3.64 -5.84
C ASN A 16 4.24 3.82 -7.35
N THR A 17 4.02 2.76 -8.13
CA THR A 17 3.98 2.85 -9.60
C THR A 17 2.79 3.69 -10.07
N LEU A 18 1.61 3.51 -9.45
CA LEU A 18 0.44 4.34 -9.71
C LEU A 18 0.71 5.82 -9.36
N GLY A 19 1.23 6.07 -8.16
CA GLY A 19 1.51 7.43 -7.69
C GLY A 19 2.56 8.20 -8.51
N SER A 20 3.54 7.51 -9.09
CA SER A 20 4.56 8.13 -9.95
C SER A 20 4.12 8.37 -11.39
N LYS A 21 2.98 7.78 -11.82
CA LYS A 21 2.49 7.87 -13.20
C LYS A 21 1.16 8.61 -13.36
N ALA A 22 0.36 8.72 -12.30
CA ALA A 22 -0.95 9.36 -12.36
C ALA A 22 -0.89 10.80 -11.82
N TYR A 23 -0.92 11.80 -12.69
CA TYR A 23 -0.84 13.22 -12.29
C TYR A 23 -2.20 13.89 -12.02
N GLU A 24 -3.29 13.12 -12.10
CA GLU A 24 -4.64 13.64 -11.82
C GLU A 24 -4.84 13.80 -10.30
N PRO A 25 -5.31 14.97 -9.80
CA PRO A 25 -5.40 15.25 -8.37
C PRO A 25 -6.26 14.28 -7.56
N ASN A 26 -7.37 13.79 -8.09
CA ASN A 26 -8.20 12.80 -7.40
C ASN A 26 -7.48 11.45 -7.28
N ILE A 27 -6.76 11.02 -8.31
CA ILE A 27 -5.92 9.80 -8.24
C ILE A 27 -4.80 9.97 -7.21
N GLN A 28 -4.15 11.14 -7.15
CA GLN A 28 -3.13 11.41 -6.14
C GLN A 28 -3.69 11.31 -4.72
N ARG A 29 -4.90 11.81 -4.48
CA ARG A 29 -5.59 11.66 -3.20
C ARG A 29 -5.87 10.19 -2.87
N LEU A 30 -6.32 9.41 -3.85
CA LEU A 30 -6.54 7.96 -3.67
C LEU A 30 -5.24 7.23 -3.34
N VAL A 31 -4.12 7.56 -4.01
CA VAL A 31 -2.80 6.96 -3.73
C VAL A 31 -2.39 7.19 -2.28
N VAL A 32 -2.59 8.40 -1.75
CA VAL A 32 -2.30 8.70 -0.32
C VAL A 32 -3.16 7.83 0.60
N GLN A 33 -4.46 7.69 0.32
CA GLN A 33 -5.35 6.84 1.10
C GLN A 33 -4.95 5.35 1.03
N MET A 34 -4.55 4.87 -0.15
CA MET A 34 -4.06 3.51 -0.33
C MET A 34 -2.79 3.24 0.50
N LYS A 35 -1.87 4.22 0.58
CA LYS A 35 -0.68 4.11 1.42
C LYS A 35 -1.03 3.99 2.90
N ASP A 36 -1.97 4.80 3.38
CA ASP A 36 -2.45 4.73 4.78
C ASP A 36 -3.07 3.36 5.09
N HIS A 37 -3.94 2.85 4.21
CA HIS A 37 -4.52 1.51 4.38
C HIS A 37 -3.47 0.40 4.35
N LEU A 38 -2.46 0.50 3.47
CA LEU A 38 -1.38 -0.48 3.41
C LEU A 38 -0.58 -0.52 4.71
N GLU A 39 -0.34 0.63 5.34
CA GLU A 39 0.39 0.68 6.60
C GLU A 39 -0.37 -0.01 7.73
N ARG A 40 -1.68 0.23 7.85
CA ARG A 40 -2.55 -0.50 8.79
C ARG A 40 -2.54 -2.01 8.55
N ILE A 41 -2.50 -2.45 7.29
CA ILE A 41 -2.36 -3.87 6.96
C ILE A 41 -1.03 -4.41 7.48
N LYS A 42 0.09 -3.69 7.30
CA LYS A 42 1.40 -4.13 7.80
C LYS A 42 1.43 -4.23 9.32
N GLU A 43 0.88 -3.23 10.02
CA GLU A 43 0.75 -3.26 11.49
C GLU A 43 -0.01 -4.49 11.96
N GLN A 44 -1.13 -4.82 11.29
CA GLN A 44 -1.92 -5.99 11.65
C GLN A 44 -1.21 -7.30 11.36
N LEU A 45 -0.40 -7.36 10.29
CA LEU A 45 0.45 -8.51 10.03
C LEU A 45 1.54 -8.70 11.08
N LEU A 46 2.07 -7.60 11.65
CA LEU A 46 3.06 -7.65 12.74
C LEU A 46 2.42 -8.04 14.07
N ASN A 47 1.21 -7.58 14.35
CA ASN A 47 0.53 -7.82 15.64
C ASN A 47 -0.04 -9.25 15.80
N VAL A 48 -0.23 -9.98 14.69
CA VAL A 48 -0.79 -11.35 14.69
C VAL A 48 0.32 -12.42 14.53
N LEU A 49 1.57 -12.01 14.31
CA LEU A 49 2.75 -12.87 14.21
C LEU A 49 3.60 -12.79 15.47
#